data_AF-A0A9E5V8M1-F1
#
_entry.id   AF-A0A9E5V8M1-F1
#
_cell.length_a   1.000
_cell.length_b   1.000
_cell.length_c   1.000
_cell.angle_alpha   90.00
_cell.angle_beta   90.00
_cell.angle_gamma   90.00
#
_symmetry.space_group_name_H-M   'P 1'
#
loop_
_entity.id
_entity.type
_entity.pdbx_description
1 polymer ?
#
loop_
_entity_poly.entity_id
_entity_poly.type
_entity_poly.pdbx_seq_one_letter_code
_entity_poly.pdbx_strand_id
1 'polypeptide(L)'
;MTAEPKKESFLPYKKEICELTWQVLVTHTNSNCVNSHVGFRLEEEWINLVHCDEDLLTLKHRENSEMEFESNFHDAVLKGDESKAIALIRKVDNRSIFTWTESSFFDDDDEILDIQKLLPFSVPISTLCKAWRDFKENISFGNSWIFKRIETPKNKSQSYSQPALSAITSRDFLIGCYRIFVNPRYIYYDEHIGLKIGVDTQGNRFNSPPKQDKSINNQYCYRMDTYVGHLVLMWKCWREGFETNILRNGESIKVKYPAVRDELLIAGGKFIQTKILPNLSIDEAEELFETLVFLAIFTHDLGKLQSKWQQVMRGWQKISHSKYTGKNPRKYLLAHTDYNPEDKVQKAELKAYENKNKRPNHAVESAFLAQAILKQSLLPLLRKYTSDTGTIKDIIYTVIMAAGRHHSAWAEGFKTTDVAKLRQIELCEGYEKAIADSWRCMVRFLPNGDLLSMPSLSKNIYSLKELDLNKFDRDEVEFLQLYALVVRALRLCDQRSVQLL
;
A
#
# COMPACT_ATOMS: atom_id res chain seq x y z
N MET A 1 42.20 41.81 19.98
CA MET A 1 40.74 41.68 20.06
C MET A 1 40.40 40.20 19.93
N THR A 2 40.22 39.54 21.07
CA THR A 2 39.83 38.13 21.15
C THR A 2 38.36 38.00 20.77
N ALA A 3 38.07 37.26 19.71
CA ALA A 3 36.71 36.94 19.30
C ALA A 3 36.06 36.10 20.41
N GLU A 4 34.98 36.62 21.00
CA GLU A 4 34.20 35.87 21.97
C GLU A 4 33.66 34.58 21.34
N PRO A 5 33.73 33.44 22.05
CA PRO A 5 33.17 32.19 21.55
C PRO A 5 31.66 32.35 21.39
N LYS A 6 31.14 32.07 20.18
CA LYS A 6 29.71 32.03 19.89
C LYS A 6 29.01 31.12 20.91
N LYS A 7 28.22 31.71 21.83
CA LYS A 7 27.36 30.95 22.74
C LYS A 7 26.45 30.03 21.94
N GLU A 8 26.58 28.73 22.14
CA GLU A 8 25.65 27.76 21.58
C GLU A 8 24.23 28.01 22.12
N SER A 9 23.26 28.09 21.22
CA SER A 9 21.84 28.25 21.55
C SER A 9 21.24 26.87 21.81
N PHE A 10 20.71 26.66 23.02
CA PHE A 10 20.03 25.43 23.43
C PHE A 10 18.51 25.49 23.22
N LEU A 11 18.02 26.46 22.44
CA LEU A 11 16.58 26.58 22.17
C LEU A 11 16.13 25.46 21.21
N PRO A 12 14.97 24.81 21.48
CA PRO A 12 14.42 23.76 20.61
C PRO A 12 13.98 24.31 19.24
N TYR A 13 13.78 25.62 19.13
CA TYR A 13 13.46 26.36 17.90
C TYR A 13 14.44 27.51 17.71
N LYS A 14 14.45 28.09 16.50
CA LYS A 14 15.24 29.30 16.22
C LYS A 14 14.85 30.40 17.21
N LYS A 15 15.84 31.20 17.62
CA LYS A 15 15.64 32.25 18.62
C LYS A 15 14.53 33.22 18.22
N GLU A 16 14.43 33.56 16.94
CA GLU A 16 13.37 34.46 16.44
C GLU A 16 11.96 33.88 16.66
N ILE A 17 11.76 32.57 16.43
CA ILE A 17 10.48 31.89 16.63
C ILE A 17 10.09 31.88 18.11
N CYS A 18 11.05 31.60 18.99
CA CYS A 18 10.82 31.66 20.44
C CYS A 18 10.42 33.07 20.89
N GLU A 19 11.05 34.11 20.34
CA GLU A 19 10.75 35.50 20.66
C GLU A 19 9.38 35.94 20.14
N LEU A 20 9.00 35.55 18.91
CA LEU A 20 7.66 35.78 18.36
C LEU A 20 6.58 35.08 19.19
N THR A 21 6.80 33.81 19.55
CA THR A 21 5.91 33.05 20.43
C THR A 21 5.72 33.78 21.76
N TRP A 22 6.81 34.26 22.35
CA TRP A 22 6.76 35.02 23.60
C TRP A 22 5.98 36.33 23.45
N GLN A 23 6.16 37.07 22.36
CA GLN A 23 5.41 38.31 22.10
C GLN A 23 3.90 38.06 21.98
N VAL A 24 3.49 36.99 21.30
CA VAL A 24 2.08 36.61 21.19
C VAL A 24 1.47 36.30 22.56
N LEU A 25 2.18 35.52 23.39
CA LEU A 25 1.74 35.18 24.75
C LEU A 25 1.66 36.42 25.66
N VAL A 26 2.66 37.31 25.60
CA VAL A 26 2.66 38.57 26.37
C VAL A 26 1.52 39.48 25.94
N THR A 27 1.27 39.60 24.63
CA THR A 27 0.18 40.42 24.08
C THR A 27 -1.17 39.91 24.55
N HIS A 28 -1.39 38.61 24.55
CA HIS A 28 -2.61 38.01 25.08
C HIS A 28 -2.76 38.24 26.60
N THR A 29 -1.68 38.05 27.35
CA THR A 29 -1.65 38.24 28.81
C THR A 29 -1.97 39.68 29.21
N ASN A 30 -1.54 40.66 28.40
CA ASN A 30 -1.81 42.08 28.63
C ASN A 30 -3.12 42.58 27.98
N SER A 31 -3.90 41.70 27.38
CA SER A 31 -5.16 42.06 26.74
C SER A 31 -6.34 41.98 27.70
N ASN A 32 -7.45 42.63 27.33
CA ASN A 32 -8.74 42.51 28.04
C ASN A 32 -9.32 41.08 27.99
N CYS A 33 -8.70 40.19 27.22
CA CYS A 33 -9.12 38.83 26.96
C CYS A 33 -8.28 37.80 27.73
N VAL A 34 -7.46 38.21 28.71
CA VAL A 34 -6.53 37.31 29.44
C VAL A 34 -7.21 36.11 30.11
N ASN A 35 -8.48 36.26 30.51
CA ASN A 35 -9.27 35.19 31.13
C ASN A 35 -10.08 34.35 30.12
N SER A 36 -9.98 34.65 28.82
CA SER A 36 -10.70 33.93 27.78
C SER A 36 -9.97 32.64 27.41
N HIS A 37 -10.71 31.56 27.23
CA HIS A 37 -10.13 30.31 26.72
C HIS A 37 -9.55 30.50 25.31
N VAL A 38 -8.33 30.01 25.10
CA VAL A 38 -7.71 29.92 23.78
C VAL A 38 -8.37 28.77 23.02
N GLY A 39 -9.36 29.11 22.20
CA GLY A 39 -10.01 28.17 21.29
C GLY A 39 -9.29 28.09 19.94
N PHE A 40 -9.74 27.14 19.10
CA PHE A 40 -9.11 26.81 17.80
C PHE A 40 -8.79 28.02 16.91
N ARG A 41 -9.70 29.00 16.79
CA ARG A 41 -9.48 30.18 15.93
C ARG A 41 -8.38 31.09 16.43
N LEU A 42 -8.30 31.28 17.75
CA LEU A 42 -7.26 32.10 18.35
C LEU A 42 -5.91 31.39 18.30
N GLU A 43 -5.90 30.06 18.49
CA GLU A 43 -4.71 29.23 18.30
C GLU A 43 -4.19 29.31 16.85
N GLU A 44 -5.08 29.20 15.86
CA GLU A 44 -4.75 29.33 14.43
C GLU A 44 -4.13 30.72 14.13
N GLU A 45 -4.69 31.79 14.67
CA GLU A 45 -4.12 33.15 14.56
C GLU A 45 -2.72 33.25 15.18
N TRP A 46 -2.50 32.66 16.36
CA TRP A 46 -1.19 32.65 17.03
C TRP A 46 -0.16 31.88 16.23
N ILE A 47 -0.53 30.71 15.72
CA ILE A 47 0.33 29.89 14.86
C ILE A 47 0.72 30.70 13.62
N ASN A 48 -0.24 31.36 12.97
CA ASN A 48 0.04 32.19 11.79
C ASN A 48 0.98 33.37 12.11
N LEU A 49 0.80 34.05 13.26
CA LEU A 49 1.68 35.15 13.66
C LEU A 49 3.14 34.69 13.89
N VAL A 50 3.34 33.46 14.34
CA VAL A 50 4.67 32.92 14.66
C VAL A 50 5.32 32.23 13.46
N HIS A 51 4.54 31.51 12.65
CA HIS A 51 5.07 30.58 11.65
C HIS A 51 4.81 30.97 10.19
N CYS A 52 3.99 31.98 9.89
CA CYS A 52 3.61 32.32 8.52
C CYS A 52 4.81 32.51 7.58
N ASP A 53 5.86 33.22 8.01
CA ASP A 53 7.05 33.43 7.18
C ASP A 53 7.81 32.13 6.89
N GLU A 54 7.92 31.24 7.89
CA GLU A 54 8.54 29.92 7.73
C GLU A 54 7.68 28.99 6.86
N ASP A 55 6.37 29.05 7.01
CA ASP A 55 5.41 28.30 6.21
C ASP A 55 5.42 28.77 4.75
N LEU A 56 5.50 30.09 4.49
CA LEU A 56 5.64 30.66 3.14
C LEU A 56 6.98 30.31 2.50
N LEU A 57 8.08 30.30 3.27
CA LEU A 57 9.37 29.80 2.78
C LEU A 57 9.31 28.32 2.47
N THR A 58 8.66 27.52 3.32
CA THR A 58 8.46 26.08 3.10
C THR A 58 7.58 25.84 1.87
N LEU A 59 6.54 26.65 1.66
CA LEU A 59 5.70 26.64 0.46
C LEU A 59 6.53 26.94 -0.79
N LYS A 60 7.31 28.02 -0.79
CA LYS A 60 8.21 28.38 -1.91
C LYS A 60 9.26 27.30 -2.17
N HIS A 61 9.80 26.67 -1.14
CA HIS A 61 10.72 25.54 -1.31
C HIS A 61 10.02 24.34 -1.95
N ARG A 62 8.77 24.06 -1.57
CA ARG A 62 7.96 23.00 -2.20
C ARG A 62 7.64 23.33 -3.66
N GLU A 63 7.28 24.58 -3.97
CA GLU A 63 7.05 25.04 -5.35
C GLU A 63 8.34 24.91 -6.19
N ASN A 64 9.48 25.33 -5.65
CA ASN A 64 10.76 25.22 -6.34
C ASN A 64 11.24 23.77 -6.52
N SER A 65 10.82 22.86 -5.64
CA SER A 65 11.14 21.43 -5.70
C SER A 65 9.98 20.59 -6.26
N GLU A 66 8.92 21.20 -6.79
CA GLU A 66 7.68 20.53 -7.21
C GLU A 66 7.99 19.45 -8.24
N MET A 67 8.78 19.80 -9.27
CA MET A 67 9.16 18.85 -10.32
C MET A 67 9.96 17.64 -9.81
N GLU A 68 10.78 17.83 -8.78
CA GLU A 68 11.55 16.75 -8.15
C GLU A 68 10.66 15.88 -7.27
N PHE A 69 9.76 16.51 -6.50
CA PHE A 69 8.77 15.80 -5.70
C PHE A 69 7.85 14.95 -6.58
N GLU A 70 7.27 15.54 -7.63
CA GLU A 70 6.42 14.85 -8.60
C GLU A 70 7.17 13.70 -9.30
N SER A 71 8.46 13.89 -9.60
CA SER A 71 9.32 12.81 -10.12
C SER A 71 9.41 11.65 -9.15
N ASN A 72 9.78 11.94 -7.90
CA ASN A 72 9.99 10.91 -6.89
C ASN A 72 8.65 10.24 -6.53
N PHE A 73 7.55 11.00 -6.50
CA PHE A 73 6.19 10.50 -6.30
C PHE A 73 5.77 9.54 -7.41
N HIS A 74 5.93 9.95 -8.67
CA HIS A 74 5.67 9.12 -9.84
C HIS A 74 6.46 7.80 -9.76
N ASP A 75 7.77 7.88 -9.55
CA ASP A 75 8.62 6.68 -9.51
C ASP A 75 8.28 5.76 -8.33
N ALA A 76 8.01 6.31 -7.15
CA ALA A 76 7.66 5.53 -5.95
C ALA A 76 6.28 4.88 -6.05
N VAL A 77 5.25 5.66 -6.39
CA VAL A 77 3.86 5.21 -6.33
C VAL A 77 3.50 4.39 -7.58
N LEU A 78 4.04 4.74 -8.74
CA LEU A 78 3.61 4.17 -10.02
C LEU A 78 4.54 3.10 -10.55
N LYS A 79 5.86 3.32 -10.45
CA LYS A 79 6.85 2.31 -10.86
C LYS A 79 7.24 1.37 -9.73
N GLY A 80 6.87 1.68 -8.49
CA GLY A 80 7.20 0.88 -7.32
C GLY A 80 8.68 1.00 -6.91
N ASP A 81 9.33 2.12 -7.23
CA ASP A 81 10.71 2.36 -6.81
C ASP A 81 10.75 2.69 -5.30
N GLU A 82 11.00 1.65 -4.50
CA GLU A 82 11.11 1.75 -3.05
C GLU A 82 12.20 2.76 -2.61
N SER A 83 13.24 2.97 -3.42
CA SER A 83 14.30 3.92 -3.09
C SER A 83 13.81 5.37 -3.09
N LYS A 84 12.84 5.68 -3.97
CA LYS A 84 12.19 6.99 -4.07
C LYS A 84 11.11 7.17 -3.02
N ALA A 85 10.41 6.10 -2.64
CA ALA A 85 9.41 6.13 -1.57
C ALA A 85 10.02 6.65 -0.24
N ILE A 86 11.26 6.25 0.07
CA ILE A 86 11.97 6.71 1.27
C ILE A 86 12.22 8.23 1.25
N ALA A 87 12.40 8.83 0.07
CA ALA A 87 12.60 10.28 -0.07
C ALA A 87 11.29 11.08 0.10
N LEU A 88 10.14 10.45 -0.14
CA LEU A 88 8.80 11.05 0.03
C LEU A 88 8.26 10.91 1.45
N ILE A 89 8.72 9.90 2.19
CA ILE A 89 8.39 9.72 3.59
C ILE A 89 9.22 10.73 4.39
N ARG A 90 8.55 11.56 5.20
CA ARG A 90 9.22 12.50 6.12
C ARG A 90 10.37 11.76 6.81
N LYS A 91 11.60 12.29 6.70
CA LYS A 91 12.76 11.72 7.39
C LYS A 91 12.44 11.66 8.89
N VAL A 92 12.08 10.48 9.37
CA VAL A 92 11.92 10.23 10.80
C VAL A 92 13.33 10.23 11.35
N ASP A 93 13.69 11.27 12.09
CA ASP A 93 15.06 11.46 12.56
C ASP A 93 15.43 10.57 13.76
N ASN A 94 14.68 9.49 13.96
CA ASN A 94 14.89 8.53 15.03
C ASN A 94 15.68 7.32 14.53
N ARG A 95 16.46 6.69 15.41
CA ARG A 95 17.16 5.42 15.15
C ARG A 95 16.61 4.32 16.04
N SER A 96 16.62 3.10 15.51
CA SER A 96 16.28 1.92 16.29
C SER A 96 17.49 1.53 17.12
N ILE A 97 17.34 1.63 18.44
CA ILE A 97 18.37 1.19 19.37
C ILE A 97 17.98 -0.12 20.04
N PHE A 98 18.98 -0.98 20.22
CA PHE A 98 18.86 -2.29 20.84
C PHE A 98 19.88 -2.41 21.96
N THR A 99 19.57 -3.24 22.93
CA THR A 99 20.49 -3.60 24.01
C THR A 99 20.21 -5.04 24.46
N TRP A 100 21.27 -5.77 24.75
CA TRP A 100 21.27 -7.13 25.25
C TRP A 100 22.61 -7.36 25.97
N THR A 101 22.61 -8.18 27.01
CA THR A 101 23.83 -8.66 27.65
C THR A 101 24.47 -9.74 26.78
N GLU A 102 25.72 -9.53 26.35
CA GLU A 102 26.54 -10.60 25.78
C GLU A 102 26.75 -11.67 26.87
N SER A 103 26.33 -12.92 26.62
CA SER A 103 26.61 -14.05 27.52
C SER A 103 28.13 -14.23 27.62
N SER A 104 28.64 -14.22 28.84
CA SER A 104 30.05 -14.52 29.08
C SER A 104 30.26 -16.01 28.90
N PHE A 105 31.27 -16.37 28.10
CA PHE A 105 31.80 -17.70 27.82
C PHE A 105 31.44 -18.80 28.85
N PHE A 106 31.03 -19.97 28.31
CA PHE A 106 30.72 -21.25 28.96
C PHE A 106 29.28 -21.43 29.48
N ASP A 107 28.33 -21.70 28.58
CA ASP A 107 27.28 -22.70 28.79
C ASP A 107 26.64 -23.07 27.44
N ASP A 108 26.48 -24.38 27.20
CA ASP A 108 26.29 -25.07 25.92
C ASP A 108 24.90 -24.93 25.25
N ASP A 109 24.16 -23.85 25.53
CA ASP A 109 22.86 -23.55 24.91
C ASP A 109 22.87 -22.12 24.33
N ASP A 110 23.61 -21.92 23.23
CA ASP A 110 23.60 -20.65 22.48
C ASP A 110 22.22 -20.41 21.84
N GLU A 111 21.29 -19.79 22.58
CA GLU A 111 20.11 -19.16 21.98
C GLU A 111 20.59 -18.08 21.00
N ILE A 112 20.47 -18.38 19.70
CA ILE A 112 20.87 -17.47 18.63
C ILE A 112 19.99 -16.22 18.68
N LEU A 113 20.61 -15.08 18.98
CA LEU A 113 19.90 -13.80 19.10
C LEU A 113 19.45 -13.31 17.72
N ASP A 114 18.14 -13.37 17.47
CA ASP A 114 17.53 -12.76 16.28
C ASP A 114 17.02 -11.36 16.61
N ILE A 115 17.77 -10.34 16.17
CA ILE A 115 17.42 -8.92 16.33
C ILE A 115 16.04 -8.59 15.76
N GLN A 116 15.58 -9.31 14.72
CA GLN A 116 14.28 -9.05 14.13
C GLN A 116 13.14 -9.35 15.10
N LYS A 117 13.39 -10.22 16.08
CA LYS A 117 12.47 -10.59 17.15
C LYS A 117 12.57 -9.69 18.38
N LEU A 118 13.45 -8.69 18.43
CA LEU A 118 13.56 -7.77 19.57
C LEU A 118 12.82 -6.45 19.32
N LEU A 119 12.24 -5.87 20.36
CA LEU A 119 11.62 -4.55 20.36
C LEU A 119 12.71 -3.46 20.49
N PRO A 120 12.87 -2.57 19.50
CA PRO A 120 13.78 -1.44 19.61
C PRO A 120 13.13 -0.28 20.35
N PHE A 121 13.95 0.59 20.96
CA PHE A 121 13.53 1.96 21.23
C PHE A 121 13.76 2.83 20.00
N SER A 122 12.84 3.76 19.76
CA SER A 122 12.98 4.80 18.74
C SER A 122 13.54 6.05 19.41
N VAL A 123 14.79 6.40 19.14
CA VAL A 123 15.46 7.54 19.79
C VAL A 123 15.88 8.59 18.76
N PRO A 124 15.59 9.88 18.96
CA PRO A 124 16.06 10.95 18.08
C PRO A 124 17.59 10.94 17.90
N ILE A 125 18.06 11.17 16.67
CA ILE A 125 19.49 11.17 16.37
C ILE A 125 20.24 12.23 17.16
N SER A 126 19.59 13.36 17.46
CA SER A 126 20.16 14.45 18.27
C SER A 126 20.52 13.97 19.68
N THR A 127 19.65 13.18 20.31
CA THR A 127 19.90 12.55 21.61
C THR A 127 21.10 11.60 21.55
N LEU A 128 21.20 10.79 20.49
CA LEU A 128 22.33 9.88 20.30
C LEU A 128 23.64 10.61 20.03
N CYS A 129 23.63 11.67 19.22
CA CYS A 129 24.81 12.50 18.97
C CYS A 129 25.29 13.17 20.27
N LYS A 130 24.38 13.66 21.11
CA LYS A 130 24.72 14.20 22.43
C LYS A 130 25.40 13.14 23.29
N ALA A 131 24.76 11.98 23.48
CA ALA A 131 25.32 10.90 24.30
C ALA A 131 26.69 10.41 23.78
N TRP A 132 26.89 10.35 22.45
CA TRP A 132 28.18 9.98 21.86
C TRP A 132 29.26 11.04 22.10
N ARG A 133 28.92 12.33 21.97
CA ARG A 133 29.84 13.44 22.25
C ARG A 133 30.24 13.45 23.72
N ASP A 134 29.27 13.41 24.63
CA ASP A 134 29.51 13.42 26.07
C ASP A 134 30.37 12.20 26.49
N PHE A 135 30.21 11.05 25.81
CA PHE A 135 31.07 9.87 25.98
C PHE A 135 32.50 10.06 25.47
N LYS A 136 32.70 10.75 24.34
CA LYS A 136 34.03 11.01 23.76
C LYS A 136 34.82 12.06 24.52
N GLU A 137 34.16 13.06 25.10
CA GLU A 137 34.79 14.14 25.86
C GLU A 137 35.24 13.70 27.25
N ASN A 138 34.71 12.60 27.77
CA ASN A 138 35.04 12.11 29.11
C ASN A 138 36.22 11.11 29.08
N ILE A 139 37.37 11.58 29.58
CA ILE A 139 38.67 10.87 29.58
C ILE A 139 38.64 9.59 30.43
N SER A 140 37.69 9.45 31.36
CA SER A 140 37.58 8.33 32.30
C SER A 140 37.18 6.99 31.66
N PHE A 141 36.76 6.99 30.38
CA PHE A 141 36.18 5.81 29.73
C PHE A 141 37.14 4.97 28.89
N GLY A 142 38.42 5.36 28.76
CA GLY A 142 39.48 4.55 28.14
C GLY A 142 39.08 3.94 26.78
N ASN A 143 39.29 2.62 26.61
CA ASN A 143 38.93 1.86 25.39
C ASN A 143 37.47 1.37 25.37
N SER A 144 36.59 1.88 26.24
CA SER A 144 35.18 1.50 26.26
C SER A 144 34.44 2.06 25.04
N TRP A 145 33.28 1.48 24.72
CA TRP A 145 32.40 1.93 23.65
C TRP A 145 31.00 2.21 24.20
N ILE A 146 30.27 3.16 23.61
CA ILE A 146 28.86 3.45 23.95
C ILE A 146 27.90 2.91 22.90
N PHE A 147 28.25 3.03 21.61
CA PHE A 147 27.45 2.56 20.48
C PHE A 147 28.26 1.68 19.52
N LYS A 148 27.63 0.61 19.04
CA LYS A 148 28.09 -0.18 17.89
C LYS A 148 26.98 -0.21 16.84
N ARG A 149 27.34 -0.28 15.57
CA ARG A 149 26.41 -0.51 14.47
C ARG A 149 26.07 -1.99 14.41
N ILE A 150 24.80 -2.29 14.19
CA ILE A 150 24.32 -3.63 13.92
C ILE A 150 24.32 -3.84 12.40
N GLU A 151 25.09 -4.82 11.92
CA GLU A 151 25.15 -5.18 10.52
C GLU A 151 24.23 -6.36 10.19
N THR A 152 23.61 -6.30 9.01
CA THR A 152 22.85 -7.44 8.49
C THR A 152 23.83 -8.38 7.77
N PRO A 153 23.81 -9.71 8.03
CA PRO A 153 24.70 -10.65 7.36
C PRO A 153 24.56 -10.57 5.84
N LYS A 154 25.68 -10.46 5.11
CA LYS A 154 25.69 -10.27 3.65
C LYS A 154 25.33 -11.54 2.86
N ASN A 155 25.42 -12.73 3.47
CA ASN A 155 25.09 -14.01 2.84
C ASN A 155 23.85 -14.63 3.50
N LYS A 156 22.70 -14.56 2.84
CA LYS A 156 21.42 -15.18 3.27
C LYS A 156 21.38 -16.71 3.08
N SER A 157 22.51 -17.40 2.98
CA SER A 157 22.55 -18.83 2.64
C SER A 157 22.61 -19.78 3.84
N GLN A 158 22.80 -19.28 5.07
CA GLN A 158 22.69 -20.11 6.28
C GLN A 158 22.00 -19.29 7.39
N SER A 159 20.84 -19.78 7.85
CA SER A 159 20.32 -19.43 9.17
C SER A 159 21.42 -19.72 10.19
N TYR A 160 21.47 -19.00 11.31
CA TYR A 160 22.44 -19.16 12.42
C TYR A 160 23.69 -18.23 12.41
N SER A 161 23.59 -16.99 11.91
CA SER A 161 24.64 -15.98 12.16
C SER A 161 24.19 -14.94 13.18
N GLN A 162 24.90 -14.86 14.31
CA GLN A 162 24.82 -13.77 15.28
C GLN A 162 25.02 -12.42 14.55
N PRO A 163 24.36 -11.34 15.00
CA PRO A 163 24.52 -10.03 14.38
C PRO A 163 25.95 -9.51 14.51
N ALA A 164 26.57 -9.13 13.39
CA ALA A 164 27.89 -8.53 13.42
C ALA A 164 27.80 -7.09 13.96
N LEU A 165 28.69 -6.76 14.92
CA LEU A 165 28.74 -5.44 15.55
C LEU A 165 30.01 -4.69 15.12
N SER A 166 29.85 -3.55 14.44
CA SER A 166 30.97 -2.70 14.06
C SER A 166 31.04 -1.43 14.91
N ALA A 167 32.26 -0.97 15.20
CA ALA A 167 32.47 0.22 16.02
C ALA A 167 31.98 1.50 15.32
N ILE A 168 31.31 2.39 16.05
CA ILE A 168 30.94 3.71 15.53
C ILE A 168 32.08 4.69 15.81
N THR A 169 32.78 5.08 14.73
CA THR A 169 34.03 5.85 14.81
C THR A 169 33.85 7.36 14.71
N SER A 170 32.76 7.85 14.12
CA SER A 170 32.50 9.28 13.95
C SER A 170 31.02 9.65 14.11
N ARG A 171 30.74 10.94 14.30
CA ARG A 171 29.38 11.51 14.34
C ARG A 171 28.64 11.26 13.03
N ASP A 172 29.28 11.48 11.88
CA ASP A 172 28.64 11.27 10.57
C ASP A 172 28.30 9.80 10.34
N PHE A 173 29.16 8.90 10.82
CA PHE A 173 28.88 7.47 10.77
C PHE A 173 27.70 7.09 11.68
N LEU A 174 27.59 7.69 12.87
CA LEU A 174 26.42 7.52 13.76
C LEU A 174 25.13 7.99 13.09
N ILE A 175 25.15 9.15 12.42
CA ILE A 175 24.00 9.69 11.68
C ILE A 175 23.53 8.71 10.59
N GLY A 176 24.47 8.05 9.90
CA GLY A 176 24.17 7.04 8.88
C GLY A 176 23.70 5.68 9.42
N CYS A 177 23.76 5.42 10.74
CA CYS A 177 23.39 4.13 11.32
C CYS A 177 21.89 4.07 11.63
N TYR A 178 21.17 3.10 11.06
CA TYR A 178 19.72 2.90 11.28
C TYR A 178 19.41 1.93 12.44
N ARG A 179 20.31 0.98 12.73
CA ARG A 179 20.24 0.04 13.86
C ARG A 179 21.50 0.16 14.69
N ILE A 180 21.34 0.52 15.96
CA ILE A 180 22.45 0.81 16.87
C ILE A 180 22.33 -0.10 18.09
N PHE A 181 23.41 -0.76 18.44
CA PHE A 181 23.56 -1.48 19.70
C PHE A 181 24.15 -0.53 20.74
N VAL A 182 23.48 -0.43 21.88
CA VAL A 182 23.89 0.42 23.01
C VAL A 182 24.51 -0.45 24.08
N ASN A 183 25.66 -0.02 24.58
CA ASN A 183 26.35 -0.72 25.65
C ASN A 183 25.46 -0.82 26.91
N PRO A 184 25.14 -2.04 27.40
CA PRO A 184 24.29 -2.26 28.57
C PRO A 184 24.74 -1.54 29.84
N ARG A 185 26.01 -1.13 29.93
CA ARG A 185 26.56 -0.39 31.07
C ARG A 185 26.08 1.07 31.14
N TYR A 186 25.74 1.68 30.02
CA TYR A 186 25.41 3.12 29.91
C TYR A 186 23.93 3.37 29.59
N ILE A 187 23.09 2.36 29.80
CA ILE A 187 21.66 2.40 29.51
C ILE A 187 20.86 1.96 30.72
N TYR A 188 19.91 2.79 31.12
CA TYR A 188 18.99 2.52 32.22
C TYR A 188 17.57 2.70 31.71
N TYR A 189 16.74 1.68 31.88
CA TYR A 189 15.31 1.81 31.62
C TYR A 189 14.53 1.88 32.93
N ASP A 190 13.72 2.93 33.04
CA ASP A 190 12.76 3.14 34.13
C ASP A 190 11.35 3.04 33.56
N GLU A 191 10.43 2.36 34.23
CA GLU A 191 9.05 2.23 33.74
C GLU A 191 8.26 3.55 33.80
N HIS A 192 8.63 4.47 34.69
CA HIS A 192 7.95 5.77 34.86
C HIS A 192 8.62 6.90 34.10
N ILE A 193 9.95 6.85 33.93
CA ILE A 193 10.73 7.91 33.28
C ILE A 193 11.09 7.55 31.82
N GLY A 194 11.16 6.26 31.50
CA GLY A 194 11.57 5.75 30.20
C GLY A 194 13.08 5.53 30.09
N LEU A 195 13.58 5.55 28.85
CA LEU A 195 14.97 5.20 28.56
C LEU A 195 15.94 6.36 28.83
N LYS A 196 16.97 6.08 29.64
CA LYS A 196 18.11 6.96 29.89
C LYS A 196 19.37 6.39 29.26
N ILE A 197 20.10 7.24 28.53
CA ILE A 197 21.37 6.90 27.89
C ILE A 197 22.36 8.01 28.22
N GLY A 198 23.52 7.66 28.78
CA GLY A 198 24.55 8.66 29.04
C GLY A 198 25.67 8.16 29.93
N VAL A 199 26.75 8.95 29.98
CA VAL A 199 27.95 8.66 30.77
C VAL A 199 27.69 8.63 32.28
N ASP A 200 26.75 9.44 32.76
CA ASP A 200 26.34 9.50 34.18
C ASP A 200 25.26 8.46 34.52
N THR A 201 24.87 7.64 33.55
CA THR A 201 23.86 6.61 33.73
C THR A 201 24.54 5.31 34.17
N GLN A 202 24.28 4.89 35.42
CA GLN A 202 24.58 3.52 35.83
C GLN A 202 23.54 2.58 35.25
N GLY A 203 23.92 1.80 34.24
CA GLY A 203 22.97 0.94 33.55
C GLY A 203 22.43 -0.19 34.43
N ASN A 204 21.13 -0.48 34.30
CA ASN A 204 20.47 -1.61 34.97
C ASN A 204 20.51 -2.90 34.13
N ARG A 205 21.37 -2.94 33.10
CA ARG A 205 21.50 -4.07 32.16
C ARG A 205 20.17 -4.44 31.50
N PHE A 206 19.33 -3.44 31.21
CA PHE A 206 18.09 -3.66 30.48
C PHE A 206 18.36 -4.37 29.15
N ASN A 207 17.55 -5.37 28.83
CA ASN A 207 17.58 -6.09 27.56
C ASN A 207 16.31 -5.77 26.77
N SER A 208 16.46 -5.54 25.48
CA SER A 208 15.34 -5.30 24.57
C SER A 208 14.39 -6.50 24.60
N PRO A 209 13.11 -6.33 24.96
CA PRO A 209 12.20 -7.46 25.09
C PRO A 209 11.86 -8.07 23.72
N PRO A 210 11.47 -9.35 23.67
CA PRO A 210 10.99 -9.95 22.42
C PRO A 210 9.72 -9.25 21.95
N LYS A 211 9.58 -9.07 20.64
CA LYS A 211 8.33 -8.67 20.00
C LYS A 211 7.29 -9.73 20.30
N GLN A 212 6.09 -9.30 20.68
CA GLN A 212 4.94 -10.19 20.63
C GLN A 212 4.71 -10.61 19.19
N ASP A 213 4.69 -11.91 18.93
CA ASP A 213 4.31 -12.47 17.64
C ASP A 213 2.87 -12.06 17.35
N LYS A 214 2.70 -11.07 16.46
CA LYS A 214 1.39 -10.78 15.89
C LYS A 214 1.09 -11.87 14.88
N SER A 215 0.25 -12.84 15.25
CA SER A 215 -0.33 -13.79 14.30
C SER A 215 -1.30 -13.06 13.37
N ILE A 216 -0.79 -12.33 12.37
CA ILE A 216 -1.64 -11.80 11.31
C ILE A 216 -1.93 -12.97 10.35
N ASN A 217 -2.84 -13.86 10.76
CA ASN A 217 -3.41 -14.91 9.93
C ASN A 217 -4.69 -14.43 9.23
N ASN A 218 -4.67 -13.25 8.61
CA ASN A 218 -5.75 -12.90 7.69
C ASN A 218 -5.47 -13.57 6.34
N GLN A 219 -5.53 -14.90 6.28
CA GLN A 219 -5.57 -15.63 5.02
C GLN A 219 -7.04 -15.98 4.73
N TYR A 220 -7.54 -15.54 3.58
CA TYR A 220 -8.92 -15.79 3.19
C TYR A 220 -9.14 -17.28 2.88
N CYS A 221 -10.17 -17.86 3.48
CA CYS A 221 -10.73 -19.12 3.00
C CYS A 221 -11.52 -18.82 1.72
N TYR A 222 -11.07 -19.38 0.60
CA TYR A 222 -11.82 -19.29 -0.65
C TYR A 222 -12.78 -20.45 -0.75
N ARG A 223 -13.99 -20.14 -1.20
CA ARG A 223 -15.00 -21.12 -1.62
C ARG A 223 -15.08 -21.14 -3.13
N MET A 224 -15.42 -22.29 -3.71
CA MET A 224 -15.64 -22.41 -5.14
C MET A 224 -16.74 -21.43 -5.58
N ASP A 225 -16.40 -20.60 -6.56
CA ASP A 225 -17.32 -19.67 -7.21
C ASP A 225 -17.21 -19.76 -8.72
N THR A 226 -18.34 -19.58 -9.39
CA THR A 226 -18.43 -19.54 -10.85
C THR A 226 -18.03 -18.16 -11.35
N TYR A 227 -17.56 -18.08 -12.60
CA TYR A 227 -17.21 -16.80 -13.23
C TYR A 227 -18.36 -15.78 -13.15
N VAL A 228 -19.56 -16.19 -13.57
CA VAL A 228 -20.74 -15.32 -13.58
C VAL A 228 -21.17 -14.97 -12.14
N GLY A 229 -21.17 -15.95 -11.23
CA GLY A 229 -21.51 -15.75 -9.83
C GLY A 229 -20.62 -14.71 -9.16
N HIS A 230 -19.31 -14.81 -9.39
CA HIS A 230 -18.33 -13.89 -8.84
C HIS A 230 -18.58 -12.43 -9.25
N LEU A 231 -18.77 -12.19 -10.56
CA LEU A 231 -19.06 -10.84 -11.06
C LEU A 231 -20.38 -10.28 -10.50
N VAL A 232 -21.41 -11.13 -10.37
CA VAL A 232 -22.69 -10.75 -9.77
C VAL A 232 -22.53 -10.40 -8.29
N LEU A 233 -21.74 -11.16 -7.53
CA LEU A 233 -21.46 -10.86 -6.12
C LEU A 233 -20.64 -9.59 -5.95
N MET A 234 -19.65 -9.33 -6.81
CA MET A 234 -18.91 -8.07 -6.82
C MET A 234 -19.84 -6.89 -7.11
N TRP A 235 -20.74 -7.02 -8.09
CA TRP A 235 -21.72 -5.98 -8.40
C TRP A 235 -22.74 -5.79 -7.26
N LYS A 236 -23.07 -6.86 -6.54
CA LYS A 236 -23.86 -6.75 -5.31
C LYS A 236 -23.12 -5.96 -4.24
N CYS A 237 -21.84 -6.23 -3.99
CA CYS A 237 -21.00 -5.46 -3.06
C CYS A 237 -20.88 -3.98 -3.44
N TRP A 238 -20.89 -3.67 -4.73
CA TRP A 238 -20.95 -2.28 -5.20
C TRP A 238 -22.21 -1.60 -4.69
N ARG A 239 -23.39 -2.20 -4.91
CA ARG A 239 -24.69 -1.55 -4.67
C ARG A 239 -25.24 -1.68 -3.25
N GLU A 240 -24.91 -2.76 -2.55
CA GLU A 240 -25.59 -3.17 -1.33
C GLU A 240 -24.58 -3.41 -0.20
N GLY A 241 -24.90 -2.89 0.99
CA GLY A 241 -24.21 -3.28 2.21
C GLY A 241 -24.64 -4.69 2.66
N PHE A 242 -23.78 -5.35 3.42
CA PHE A 242 -24.08 -6.68 3.98
C PHE A 242 -23.37 -6.90 5.33
N GLU A 243 -23.86 -7.88 6.07
CA GLU A 243 -23.26 -8.34 7.31
C GLU A 243 -22.71 -9.75 7.11
N THR A 244 -21.53 -10.02 7.65
CA THR A 244 -20.89 -11.33 7.60
C THR A 244 -20.05 -11.53 8.86
N ASN A 245 -19.62 -12.77 9.11
CA ASN A 245 -18.67 -13.06 10.17
C ASN A 245 -17.30 -13.30 9.55
N ILE A 246 -16.29 -12.54 9.97
CA ILE A 246 -14.90 -12.77 9.57
C ILE A 246 -14.11 -13.35 10.74
N LEU A 247 -13.10 -14.16 10.44
CA LEU A 247 -12.14 -14.59 11.45
C LEU A 247 -11.09 -13.50 11.63
N ARG A 248 -10.92 -13.00 12.85
CA ARG A 248 -9.84 -12.07 13.22
C ARG A 248 -9.15 -12.62 14.46
N ASN A 249 -7.88 -12.98 14.31
CA ASN A 249 -7.08 -13.63 15.36
C ASN A 249 -7.74 -14.91 15.92
N GLY A 250 -8.38 -15.71 15.07
CA GLY A 250 -9.06 -16.95 15.47
C GLY A 250 -10.47 -16.76 16.06
N GLU A 251 -10.89 -15.52 16.32
CA GLU A 251 -12.24 -15.23 16.81
C GLU A 251 -13.17 -14.84 15.66
N SER A 252 -14.40 -15.35 15.69
CA SER A 252 -15.44 -14.98 14.75
C SER A 252 -16.05 -13.64 15.16
N ILE A 253 -15.82 -12.60 14.35
CA ILE A 253 -16.36 -11.26 14.58
C ILE A 253 -17.38 -10.91 13.51
N LYS A 254 -18.54 -10.41 13.95
CA LYS A 254 -19.57 -9.88 13.06
C LYS A 254 -19.13 -8.52 12.52
N VAL A 255 -19.07 -8.39 11.21
CA VAL A 255 -18.67 -7.16 10.51
C VAL A 255 -19.77 -6.74 9.54
N LYS A 256 -20.08 -5.44 9.56
CA LYS A 256 -20.98 -4.81 8.60
C LYS A 256 -20.15 -4.04 7.58
N TYR A 257 -20.29 -4.40 6.31
CA TYR A 257 -19.71 -3.68 5.19
C TYR A 257 -20.78 -2.78 4.56
N PRO A 258 -20.54 -1.46 4.42
CA PRO A 258 -21.41 -0.61 3.61
C PRO A 258 -21.29 -0.96 2.13
N ALA A 259 -22.19 -0.45 1.30
CA ALA A 259 -22.06 -0.56 -0.15
C ALA A 259 -20.81 0.20 -0.61
N VAL A 260 -20.03 -0.35 -1.54
CA VAL A 260 -18.83 0.34 -2.05
C VAL A 260 -19.22 1.63 -2.80
N ARG A 261 -20.42 1.65 -3.42
CA ARG A 261 -21.01 2.83 -4.06
C ARG A 261 -21.12 4.01 -3.10
N ASP A 262 -21.57 3.78 -1.87
CA ASP A 262 -21.73 4.84 -0.86
C ASP A 262 -20.38 5.47 -0.45
N GLU A 263 -19.29 4.71 -0.54
CA GLU A 263 -17.94 5.19 -0.21
C GLU A 263 -17.31 6.02 -1.33
N LEU A 264 -17.60 5.69 -2.59
CA LEU A 264 -16.79 6.16 -3.72
C LEU A 264 -17.54 6.92 -4.80
N LEU A 265 -18.86 6.76 -4.94
CA LEU A 265 -19.61 7.34 -6.06
C LEU A 265 -19.50 8.87 -6.09
N ILE A 266 -19.82 9.53 -4.98
CA ILE A 266 -19.82 10.99 -4.88
C ILE A 266 -18.41 11.53 -5.13
N ALA A 267 -17.39 10.88 -4.57
CA ALA A 267 -16.00 11.30 -4.76
C ALA A 267 -15.55 11.14 -6.23
N GLY A 268 -15.89 10.01 -6.86
CA GLY A 268 -15.59 9.72 -8.26
C GLY A 268 -16.31 10.63 -9.24
N GLY A 269 -17.61 10.85 -9.05
CA GLY A 269 -18.41 11.76 -9.88
C GLY A 269 -17.95 13.20 -9.78
N LYS A 270 -17.72 13.72 -8.55
CA LYS A 270 -17.14 15.05 -8.35
C LYS A 270 -15.76 15.17 -9.00
N PHE A 271 -14.93 14.14 -8.93
CA PHE A 271 -13.62 14.15 -9.56
C PHE A 271 -13.72 14.23 -11.08
N ILE A 272 -14.56 13.39 -11.70
CA ILE A 272 -14.81 13.43 -13.15
C ILE A 272 -15.32 14.82 -13.55
N GLN A 273 -16.34 15.34 -12.88
CA GLN A 273 -16.89 16.66 -13.18
C GLN A 273 -15.80 17.74 -13.05
N THR A 274 -15.10 17.80 -11.93
CA THR A 274 -14.19 18.94 -11.67
C THR A 274 -12.89 18.89 -12.47
N LYS A 275 -12.41 17.70 -12.85
CA LYS A 275 -11.06 17.52 -13.39
C LYS A 275 -11.00 16.93 -14.80
N ILE A 276 -11.97 16.12 -15.21
CA ILE A 276 -11.91 15.38 -16.48
C ILE A 276 -12.90 15.93 -17.50
N LEU A 277 -14.18 16.08 -17.12
CA LEU A 277 -15.28 16.52 -17.97
C LEU A 277 -16.12 17.59 -17.27
N PRO A 278 -15.65 18.86 -17.21
CA PRO A 278 -16.32 19.97 -16.50
C PRO A 278 -17.66 20.40 -17.05
N ASN A 279 -18.01 19.95 -18.26
CA ASN A 279 -19.30 20.27 -18.87
C ASN A 279 -20.42 19.32 -18.42
N LEU A 280 -20.11 18.23 -17.71
CA LEU A 280 -21.12 17.31 -17.21
C LEU A 280 -21.83 17.89 -15.98
N SER A 281 -23.12 17.62 -15.87
CA SER A 281 -23.80 17.72 -14.59
C SER A 281 -23.20 16.72 -13.59
N ILE A 282 -23.40 16.97 -12.30
CA ILE A 282 -22.89 16.05 -11.27
C ILE A 282 -23.50 14.65 -11.41
N ASP A 283 -24.79 14.57 -11.76
CA ASP A 283 -25.49 13.31 -11.97
C ASP A 283 -24.89 12.52 -13.14
N GLU A 284 -24.65 13.17 -14.29
CA GLU A 284 -23.99 12.54 -15.44
C GLU A 284 -22.56 12.07 -15.11
N ALA A 285 -21.84 12.83 -14.30
CA ALA A 285 -20.48 12.47 -13.88
C ALA A 285 -20.46 11.29 -12.90
N GLU A 286 -21.42 11.23 -11.96
CA GLU A 286 -21.62 10.08 -11.07
C GLU A 286 -22.01 8.82 -11.86
N GLU A 287 -22.94 8.94 -12.80
CA GLU A 287 -23.34 7.84 -13.70
C GLU A 287 -22.18 7.33 -14.56
N LEU A 288 -21.35 8.24 -15.08
CA LEU A 288 -20.14 7.88 -15.81
C LEU A 288 -19.16 7.14 -14.90
N PHE A 289 -18.90 7.63 -13.68
CA PHE A 289 -18.02 6.95 -12.72
C PHE A 289 -18.54 5.54 -12.39
N GLU A 290 -19.84 5.40 -12.13
CA GLU A 290 -20.48 4.11 -11.88
C GLU A 290 -20.35 3.16 -13.08
N THR A 291 -20.45 3.68 -14.30
CA THR A 291 -20.20 2.93 -15.54
C THR A 291 -18.75 2.47 -15.67
N LEU A 292 -17.77 3.31 -15.30
CA LEU A 292 -16.36 2.91 -15.30
C LEU A 292 -16.09 1.79 -14.30
N VAL A 293 -16.68 1.86 -13.10
CA VAL A 293 -16.57 0.81 -12.09
C VAL A 293 -17.25 -0.49 -12.56
N PHE A 294 -18.45 -0.39 -13.13
CA PHE A 294 -19.16 -1.52 -13.72
C PHE A 294 -18.30 -2.24 -14.77
N LEU A 295 -17.73 -1.50 -15.71
CA LEU A 295 -16.88 -2.05 -16.76
C LEU A 295 -15.56 -2.60 -16.22
N ALA A 296 -14.98 -1.97 -15.19
CA ALA A 296 -13.80 -2.51 -14.50
C ALA A 296 -14.12 -3.88 -13.88
N ILE A 297 -15.22 -4.00 -13.12
CA ILE A 297 -15.69 -5.27 -12.55
C ILE A 297 -15.94 -6.28 -13.67
N PHE A 298 -16.68 -5.89 -14.71
CA PHE A 298 -17.04 -6.78 -15.81
C PHE A 298 -15.82 -7.32 -16.58
N THR A 299 -14.74 -6.53 -16.69
CA THR A 299 -13.59 -6.88 -17.52
C THR A 299 -12.38 -7.42 -16.77
N HIS A 300 -12.25 -7.20 -15.45
CA HIS A 300 -11.00 -7.48 -14.72
C HIS A 300 -10.55 -8.95 -14.77
N ASP A 301 -11.49 -9.87 -14.98
CA ASP A 301 -11.27 -11.31 -14.88
C ASP A 301 -11.45 -12.05 -16.21
N LEU A 302 -11.59 -11.36 -17.34
CA LEU A 302 -11.78 -11.99 -18.66
C LEU A 302 -10.71 -13.04 -19.00
N GLY A 303 -9.47 -12.86 -18.54
CA GLY A 303 -8.37 -13.81 -18.67
C GLY A 303 -8.62 -15.13 -17.94
N LYS A 304 -9.50 -15.15 -16.91
CA LYS A 304 -9.95 -16.40 -16.29
C LYS A 304 -10.78 -17.25 -17.26
N LEU A 305 -11.31 -16.69 -18.36
CA LEU A 305 -12.01 -17.46 -19.40
C LEU A 305 -11.07 -18.18 -20.37
N GLN A 306 -9.75 -18.09 -20.19
CA GLN A 306 -8.79 -18.83 -21.00
C GLN A 306 -8.88 -20.35 -20.76
N SER A 307 -8.75 -21.14 -21.83
CA SER A 307 -8.73 -22.61 -21.80
C SER A 307 -7.73 -23.15 -20.78
N LYS A 308 -6.51 -22.60 -20.75
CA LYS A 308 -5.47 -23.03 -19.82
C LYS A 308 -5.79 -22.68 -18.36
N TRP A 309 -6.31 -21.48 -18.09
CA TRP A 309 -6.72 -21.11 -16.73
C TRP A 309 -7.83 -22.04 -16.22
N GLN A 310 -8.88 -22.25 -17.00
CA GLN A 310 -9.99 -23.15 -16.64
C GLN A 310 -9.54 -24.60 -16.47
N GLN A 311 -8.59 -25.08 -17.29
CA GLN A 311 -8.00 -26.42 -17.11
C GLN A 311 -7.37 -26.58 -15.73
N VAL A 312 -6.55 -25.61 -15.31
CA VAL A 312 -5.84 -25.68 -14.02
C VAL A 312 -6.81 -25.53 -12.85
N MET A 313 -7.71 -24.54 -12.89
CA MET A 313 -8.67 -24.31 -11.80
C MET A 313 -9.61 -25.50 -11.62
N ARG A 314 -10.16 -26.07 -12.70
CA ARG A 314 -11.02 -27.27 -12.61
C ARG A 314 -10.23 -28.50 -12.18
N GLY A 315 -8.96 -28.61 -12.57
CA GLY A 315 -8.10 -29.71 -12.13
C GLY A 315 -7.87 -29.67 -10.62
N TRP A 316 -7.53 -28.50 -10.06
CA TRP A 316 -7.46 -28.34 -8.60
C TRP A 316 -8.81 -28.57 -7.93
N GLN A 317 -9.90 -28.00 -8.44
CA GLN A 317 -11.22 -28.15 -7.84
C GLN A 317 -11.68 -29.61 -7.76
N LYS A 318 -11.30 -30.46 -8.73
CA LYS A 318 -11.56 -31.91 -8.67
C LYS A 318 -10.81 -32.58 -7.53
N ILE A 319 -9.56 -32.19 -7.27
CA ILE A 319 -8.77 -32.68 -6.12
C ILE A 319 -9.41 -32.19 -4.82
N SER A 320 -9.77 -30.91 -4.76
CA SER A 320 -10.45 -30.31 -3.61
C SER A 320 -11.76 -31.02 -3.28
N HIS A 321 -12.56 -31.36 -4.30
CA HIS A 321 -13.81 -32.10 -4.14
C HIS A 321 -13.62 -33.56 -3.72
N SER A 322 -12.59 -34.24 -4.21
CA SER A 322 -12.40 -35.68 -3.93
C SER A 322 -11.74 -35.96 -2.59
N LYS A 323 -10.83 -35.07 -2.15
CA LYS A 323 -10.03 -35.27 -0.92
C LYS A 323 -10.47 -34.42 0.26
N TYR A 324 -11.15 -33.31 0.01
CA TYR A 324 -11.55 -32.33 1.03
C TYR A 324 -13.06 -32.08 0.93
N THR A 325 -13.55 -31.04 1.59
CA THR A 325 -14.98 -30.65 1.57
C THR A 325 -15.35 -29.78 0.36
N GLY A 326 -14.58 -29.85 -0.73
CA GLY A 326 -14.78 -29.01 -1.90
C GLY A 326 -16.03 -29.37 -2.71
N LYS A 327 -16.58 -28.40 -3.45
CA LYS A 327 -17.74 -28.60 -4.32
C LYS A 327 -17.34 -29.22 -5.66
N ASN A 328 -18.24 -30.00 -6.27
CA ASN A 328 -18.02 -30.53 -7.61
C ASN A 328 -18.02 -29.40 -8.66
N PRO A 329 -16.96 -29.23 -9.46
CA PRO A 329 -16.88 -28.15 -10.44
C PRO A 329 -17.88 -28.29 -11.61
N ARG A 330 -18.43 -29.48 -11.84
CA ARG A 330 -19.29 -29.81 -12.99
C ARG A 330 -18.69 -29.27 -14.30
N LYS A 331 -19.52 -28.66 -15.16
CA LYS A 331 -19.12 -27.95 -16.38
C LYS A 331 -19.08 -26.42 -16.19
N TYR A 332 -19.05 -25.94 -14.95
CA TYR A 332 -19.01 -24.49 -14.70
C TYR A 332 -17.63 -23.91 -15.03
N LEU A 333 -17.63 -22.68 -15.53
CA LEU A 333 -16.43 -21.85 -15.60
C LEU A 333 -16.19 -21.25 -14.22
N LEU A 334 -14.98 -21.41 -13.68
CA LEU A 334 -14.65 -21.06 -12.31
C LEU A 334 -13.94 -19.71 -12.23
N ALA A 335 -14.32 -18.88 -11.26
CA ALA A 335 -13.53 -17.71 -10.84
C ALA A 335 -12.56 -18.09 -9.72
N HIS A 336 -13.08 -18.82 -8.72
CA HIS A 336 -12.35 -19.24 -7.53
C HIS A 336 -12.56 -20.74 -7.27
N THR A 337 -11.59 -21.33 -6.57
CA THR A 337 -11.59 -22.73 -6.15
C THR A 337 -11.61 -22.81 -4.63
N ASP A 338 -12.14 -23.91 -4.09
CA ASP A 338 -12.10 -24.15 -2.65
C ASP A 338 -10.64 -24.25 -2.17
N TYR A 339 -10.30 -23.43 -1.18
CA TYR A 339 -8.99 -23.39 -0.52
C TYR A 339 -9.13 -22.86 0.91
N ASN A 340 -8.70 -23.67 1.88
CA ASN A 340 -8.57 -23.31 3.28
C ASN A 340 -7.08 -23.10 3.63
N PRO A 341 -6.65 -21.85 3.91
CA PRO A 341 -5.26 -21.56 4.23
C PRO A 341 -4.75 -22.15 5.55
N GLU A 342 -5.65 -22.49 6.46
CA GLU A 342 -5.33 -23.11 7.75
C GLU A 342 -5.05 -24.62 7.61
N ASP A 343 -5.50 -25.25 6.52
CA ASP A 343 -5.17 -26.63 6.20
C ASP A 343 -3.78 -26.70 5.54
N LYS A 344 -2.76 -26.99 6.37
CA LYS A 344 -1.37 -27.12 5.92
C LYS A 344 -1.17 -28.20 4.85
N VAL A 345 -1.97 -29.27 4.87
CA VAL A 345 -1.89 -30.37 3.89
C VAL A 345 -2.45 -29.88 2.56
N GLN A 346 -3.65 -29.28 2.57
CA GLN A 346 -4.25 -28.70 1.37
C GLN A 346 -3.35 -27.65 0.74
N LYS A 347 -2.73 -26.79 1.56
CA LYS A 347 -1.78 -25.76 1.10
C LYS A 347 -0.55 -26.36 0.42
N ALA A 348 0.03 -27.41 0.98
CA ALA A 348 1.18 -28.09 0.38
C ALA A 348 0.80 -28.78 -0.94
N GLU A 349 -0.36 -29.45 -0.99
CA GLU A 349 -0.85 -30.10 -2.20
C GLU A 349 -1.19 -29.10 -3.31
N LEU A 350 -1.84 -27.98 -2.98
CA LEU A 350 -2.12 -26.90 -3.93
C LEU A 350 -0.83 -26.36 -4.54
N LYS A 351 0.16 -26.06 -3.69
CA LYS A 351 1.48 -25.58 -4.15
C LYS A 351 2.17 -26.60 -5.06
N ALA A 352 2.12 -27.89 -4.72
CA ALA A 352 2.68 -28.95 -5.55
C ALA A 352 1.94 -29.09 -6.90
N TYR A 353 0.61 -28.93 -6.89
CA TYR A 353 -0.22 -28.95 -8.10
C TYR A 353 0.11 -27.77 -9.03
N GLU A 354 0.20 -26.55 -8.50
CA GLU A 354 0.48 -25.32 -9.26
C GLU A 354 1.91 -25.27 -9.80
N ASN A 355 2.87 -25.84 -9.10
CA ASN A 355 4.24 -25.98 -9.60
C ASN A 355 4.29 -26.81 -10.89
N LYS A 356 3.42 -27.81 -11.03
CA LYS A 356 3.29 -28.65 -12.23
C LYS A 356 2.33 -28.06 -13.26
N ASN A 357 1.34 -27.30 -12.81
CA ASN A 357 0.26 -26.75 -13.61
C ASN A 357 0.24 -25.23 -13.46
N LYS A 358 1.19 -24.57 -14.12
CA LYS A 358 1.31 -23.11 -14.02
C LYS A 358 0.10 -22.44 -14.65
N ARG A 359 -0.50 -21.54 -13.87
CA ARG A 359 -1.63 -20.75 -14.29
C ARG A 359 -1.16 -19.52 -15.10
N PRO A 360 -1.86 -19.15 -16.19
CA PRO A 360 -1.59 -17.92 -16.92
C PRO A 360 -1.86 -16.67 -16.08
N ASN A 361 -1.26 -15.53 -16.45
CA ASN A 361 -1.47 -14.27 -15.74
C ASN A 361 -2.78 -13.63 -16.23
N HIS A 362 -3.87 -13.98 -15.56
CA HIS A 362 -5.20 -13.56 -15.98
C HIS A 362 -5.41 -12.03 -15.92
N ALA A 363 -4.73 -11.27 -15.05
CA ALA A 363 -4.97 -9.84 -14.94
C ALA A 363 -4.55 -9.07 -16.20
N VAL A 364 -3.31 -9.30 -16.66
CA VAL A 364 -2.80 -8.64 -17.87
C VAL A 364 -3.54 -9.14 -19.13
N GLU A 365 -3.86 -10.43 -19.19
CA GLU A 365 -4.68 -10.99 -20.27
C GLU A 365 -6.10 -10.37 -20.29
N SER A 366 -6.69 -10.13 -19.12
CA SER A 366 -7.99 -9.45 -18.98
C SER A 366 -7.95 -8.04 -19.52
N ALA A 367 -6.92 -7.26 -19.16
CA ALA A 367 -6.72 -5.91 -19.70
C ALA A 367 -6.57 -5.91 -21.23
N PHE A 368 -5.86 -6.89 -21.78
CA PHE A 368 -5.73 -7.04 -23.23
C PHE A 368 -7.09 -7.29 -23.89
N LEU A 369 -7.88 -8.24 -23.38
CA LEU A 369 -9.21 -8.57 -23.90
C LEU A 369 -10.24 -7.45 -23.69
N ALA A 370 -10.12 -6.69 -22.59
CA ALA A 370 -11.00 -5.59 -22.25
C ALA A 370 -11.07 -4.53 -23.36
N GLN A 371 -9.99 -4.30 -24.10
CA GLN A 371 -9.98 -3.35 -25.22
C GLN A 371 -11.11 -3.59 -26.23
N ALA A 372 -11.41 -4.86 -26.55
CA ALA A 372 -12.49 -5.20 -27.49
C ALA A 372 -13.87 -4.89 -26.91
N ILE A 373 -14.07 -5.15 -25.61
CA ILE A 373 -15.29 -4.87 -24.87
C ILE A 373 -15.52 -3.35 -24.75
N LEU A 374 -14.50 -2.61 -24.31
CA LEU A 374 -14.58 -1.17 -24.09
C LEU A 374 -14.79 -0.40 -25.40
N LYS A 375 -14.24 -0.89 -26.52
CA LYS A 375 -14.51 -0.32 -27.85
C LYS A 375 -15.98 -0.43 -28.27
N GLN A 376 -16.68 -1.48 -27.83
CA GLN A 376 -18.09 -1.71 -28.16
C GLN A 376 -19.04 -0.96 -27.22
N SER A 377 -18.74 -0.93 -25.92
CA SER A 377 -19.65 -0.38 -24.91
C SER A 377 -19.28 1.05 -24.48
N LEU A 378 -18.02 1.29 -24.08
CA LEU A 378 -17.61 2.56 -23.47
C LEU A 378 -17.35 3.66 -24.50
N LEU A 379 -16.67 3.32 -25.59
CA LEU A 379 -16.31 4.30 -26.62
C LEU A 379 -17.54 5.04 -27.22
N PRO A 380 -18.66 4.38 -27.58
CA PRO A 380 -19.84 5.08 -28.07
C PRO A 380 -20.49 5.99 -27.01
N LEU A 381 -20.44 5.60 -25.73
CA LEU A 381 -20.96 6.42 -24.63
C LEU A 381 -20.13 7.70 -24.46
N LEU A 382 -18.81 7.58 -24.39
CA LEU A 382 -17.91 8.73 -24.17
C LEU A 382 -18.01 9.77 -25.29
N ARG A 383 -18.26 9.34 -26.54
CA ARG A 383 -18.49 10.23 -27.68
C ARG A 383 -19.73 11.11 -27.56
N LYS A 384 -20.66 10.78 -26.65
CA LYS A 384 -21.80 11.65 -26.33
C LYS A 384 -21.39 12.80 -25.40
N TYR A 385 -20.35 12.62 -24.59
CA TYR A 385 -19.91 13.58 -23.58
C TYR A 385 -18.78 14.49 -24.04
N THR A 386 -17.91 14.01 -24.94
CA THR A 386 -16.81 14.81 -25.48
C THR A 386 -16.43 14.37 -26.88
N SER A 387 -15.92 15.30 -27.69
CA SER A 387 -15.28 15.03 -28.98
C SER A 387 -13.77 14.88 -28.88
N ASP A 388 -13.17 15.14 -27.71
CA ASP A 388 -11.73 15.03 -27.51
C ASP A 388 -11.29 13.56 -27.47
N THR A 389 -10.62 13.14 -28.55
CA THR A 389 -10.11 11.78 -28.69
C THR A 389 -9.00 11.41 -27.71
N GLY A 390 -8.25 12.38 -27.18
CA GLY A 390 -7.24 12.17 -26.14
C GLY A 390 -7.92 11.77 -24.83
N THR A 391 -8.77 12.64 -24.31
CA THR A 391 -9.57 12.37 -23.11
C THR A 391 -10.35 11.04 -23.19
N ILE A 392 -11.00 10.74 -24.33
CA ILE A 392 -11.70 9.46 -24.52
C ILE A 392 -10.75 8.27 -24.36
N LYS A 393 -9.57 8.34 -24.97
CA LYS A 393 -8.58 7.27 -24.94
C LYS A 393 -8.08 7.05 -23.51
N ASP A 394 -7.87 8.10 -22.74
CA ASP A 394 -7.35 8.03 -21.38
C ASP A 394 -8.40 7.55 -20.37
N ILE A 395 -9.68 7.93 -20.54
CA ILE A 395 -10.78 7.33 -19.77
C ILE A 395 -10.91 5.83 -20.07
N ILE A 396 -10.82 5.41 -21.33
CA ILE A 396 -10.83 3.98 -21.67
C ILE A 396 -9.64 3.27 -21.02
N TYR A 397 -8.46 3.91 -21.04
CA TYR A 397 -7.25 3.33 -20.49
C TYR A 397 -7.28 3.17 -18.97
N THR A 398 -7.98 4.06 -18.27
CA THR A 398 -8.26 3.96 -16.84
C THR A 398 -8.87 2.59 -16.50
N VAL A 399 -9.85 2.12 -17.28
CA VAL A 399 -10.50 0.81 -17.07
C VAL A 399 -9.56 -0.34 -17.43
N ILE A 400 -8.79 -0.21 -18.51
CA ILE A 400 -7.77 -1.20 -18.92
C ILE A 400 -6.73 -1.38 -17.81
N MET A 401 -6.23 -0.28 -17.24
CA MET A 401 -5.28 -0.32 -16.13
C MET A 401 -5.90 -0.92 -14.87
N ALA A 402 -7.15 -0.56 -14.53
CA ALA A 402 -7.86 -1.16 -13.40
C ALA A 402 -7.96 -2.69 -13.55
N ALA A 403 -8.34 -3.17 -14.74
CA ALA A 403 -8.38 -4.59 -15.06
C ALA A 403 -6.98 -5.25 -15.00
N GLY A 404 -5.94 -4.58 -15.50
CA GLY A 404 -4.59 -5.16 -15.57
C GLY A 404 -3.83 -5.19 -14.24
N ARG A 405 -4.15 -4.26 -13.33
CA ARG A 405 -3.42 -4.03 -12.08
C ARG A 405 -4.19 -4.46 -10.83
N HIS A 406 -5.32 -5.14 -10.96
CA HIS A 406 -6.15 -5.44 -9.79
C HIS A 406 -5.44 -6.33 -8.74
N HIS A 407 -4.54 -7.25 -9.14
CA HIS A 407 -3.71 -8.05 -8.20
C HIS A 407 -2.38 -7.39 -7.80
N SER A 408 -1.80 -6.56 -8.66
CA SER A 408 -0.53 -5.88 -8.43
C SER A 408 -0.55 -4.49 -9.02
N ALA A 409 -0.26 -3.48 -8.19
CA ALA A 409 -0.22 -2.08 -8.63
C ALA A 409 0.85 -1.83 -9.71
N TRP A 410 1.86 -2.70 -9.81
CA TRP A 410 3.04 -2.52 -10.66
C TRP A 410 3.06 -3.45 -11.88
N ALA A 411 1.90 -4.02 -12.26
CA ALA A 411 1.84 -4.78 -13.51
C ALA A 411 2.13 -3.83 -14.70
N GLU A 412 3.13 -4.20 -15.51
CA GLU A 412 3.61 -3.38 -16.64
C GLU A 412 2.91 -3.70 -17.97
N GLY A 413 2.20 -4.84 -18.04
CA GLY A 413 1.53 -5.30 -19.26
C GLY A 413 2.34 -6.34 -20.03
N PHE A 414 2.22 -6.35 -21.36
CA PHE A 414 2.95 -7.27 -22.25
C PHE A 414 4.01 -6.52 -23.05
N LYS A 415 5.26 -6.96 -22.91
CA LYS A 415 6.39 -6.50 -23.73
C LYS A 415 6.58 -7.42 -24.94
N THR A 416 7.42 -7.01 -25.91
CA THR A 416 7.75 -7.80 -27.10
C THR A 416 8.13 -9.24 -26.77
N THR A 417 8.90 -9.44 -25.69
CA THR A 417 9.34 -10.75 -25.21
C THR A 417 8.19 -11.61 -24.73
N ASP A 418 7.18 -11.01 -24.07
CA ASP A 418 6.00 -11.72 -23.59
C ASP A 418 5.11 -12.12 -24.77
N VAL A 419 4.93 -11.21 -25.73
CA VAL A 419 4.18 -11.49 -26.96
C VAL A 419 4.82 -12.64 -27.74
N ALA A 420 6.14 -12.65 -27.90
CA ALA A 420 6.85 -13.73 -28.59
C ALA A 420 6.71 -15.10 -27.89
N LYS A 421 6.66 -15.09 -26.56
CA LYS A 421 6.55 -16.29 -25.71
C LYS A 421 5.12 -16.83 -25.64
N LEU A 422 4.14 -15.97 -25.36
CA LEU A 422 2.75 -16.34 -25.12
C LEU A 422 1.96 -16.48 -26.44
N ARG A 423 2.29 -15.65 -27.44
CA ARG A 423 1.73 -15.61 -28.81
C ARG A 423 0.23 -15.31 -28.92
N GLN A 424 -0.61 -16.01 -28.18
CA GLN A 424 -2.06 -15.89 -28.27
C GLN A 424 -2.77 -16.21 -26.95
N ILE A 425 -3.97 -15.66 -26.80
CA ILE A 425 -4.95 -16.05 -25.77
C ILE A 425 -6.01 -16.91 -26.45
N GLU A 426 -6.27 -18.08 -25.89
CA GLU A 426 -7.33 -19.00 -26.33
C GLU A 426 -8.40 -19.13 -25.26
N LEU A 427 -9.63 -18.74 -25.59
CA LEU A 427 -10.78 -18.77 -24.72
C LEU A 427 -11.44 -20.15 -24.70
N CYS A 428 -11.92 -20.56 -23.53
CA CYS A 428 -12.55 -21.86 -23.31
C CYS A 428 -13.96 -21.94 -23.90
N GLU A 429 -14.44 -23.16 -24.16
CA GLU A 429 -15.84 -23.38 -24.56
C GLU A 429 -16.82 -22.77 -23.54
N GLY A 430 -17.84 -22.05 -24.04
CA GLY A 430 -18.85 -21.39 -23.20
C GLY A 430 -18.49 -19.99 -22.72
N TYR A 431 -17.33 -19.44 -23.09
CA TYR A 431 -16.91 -18.08 -22.73
C TYR A 431 -17.93 -17.01 -23.17
N GLU A 432 -18.48 -17.12 -24.37
CA GLU A 432 -19.46 -16.17 -24.94
C GLU A 432 -20.72 -16.10 -24.08
N LYS A 433 -21.23 -17.28 -23.69
CA LYS A 433 -22.38 -17.39 -22.80
C LYS A 433 -22.07 -16.78 -21.43
N ALA A 434 -20.89 -17.05 -20.86
CA ALA A 434 -20.49 -16.48 -19.58
C ALA A 434 -20.41 -14.95 -19.62
N ILE A 435 -19.86 -14.36 -20.68
CA ILE A 435 -19.83 -12.91 -20.90
C ILE A 435 -21.26 -12.35 -21.00
N ALA A 436 -22.11 -12.95 -21.84
CA ALA A 436 -23.49 -12.51 -22.05
C ALA A 436 -24.37 -12.67 -20.81
N ASP A 437 -24.23 -13.77 -20.06
CA ASP A 437 -24.94 -14.01 -18.80
C ASP A 437 -24.50 -13.00 -17.73
N SER A 438 -23.19 -12.73 -17.61
CA SER A 438 -22.65 -11.73 -16.68
C SER A 438 -23.21 -10.34 -16.99
N TRP A 439 -23.20 -9.95 -18.26
CA TRP A 439 -23.72 -8.66 -18.70
C TRP A 439 -25.19 -8.51 -18.34
N ARG A 440 -26.04 -9.47 -18.73
CA ARG A 440 -27.48 -9.45 -18.47
C ARG A 440 -27.81 -9.39 -16.97
N CYS A 441 -27.08 -10.11 -16.13
CA CYS A 441 -27.31 -10.13 -14.70
C CYS A 441 -26.95 -8.81 -14.01
N MET A 442 -25.95 -8.09 -14.53
CA MET A 442 -25.41 -6.88 -13.90
C MET A 442 -25.98 -5.58 -14.50
N VAL A 443 -26.09 -5.47 -15.83
CA VAL A 443 -26.40 -4.22 -16.54
C VAL A 443 -27.77 -3.62 -16.18
N ARG A 444 -28.75 -4.47 -15.88
CA ARG A 444 -30.12 -4.07 -15.47
C ARG A 444 -30.17 -3.21 -14.20
N PHE A 445 -29.05 -3.14 -13.48
CA PHE A 445 -28.90 -2.41 -12.24
C PHE A 445 -28.04 -1.15 -12.39
N LEU A 446 -27.52 -0.90 -13.59
CA LEU A 446 -26.76 0.29 -13.91
C LEU A 446 -27.71 1.40 -14.36
N PRO A 447 -27.63 2.63 -13.81
CA PRO A 447 -28.30 3.78 -14.39
C PRO A 447 -27.90 3.92 -15.86
N ASN A 448 -28.86 4.12 -16.76
CA ASN A 448 -28.61 4.23 -18.19
C ASN A 448 -27.92 3.01 -18.82
N GLY A 449 -28.06 1.81 -18.22
CA GLY A 449 -27.56 0.56 -18.78
C GLY A 449 -28.03 0.27 -20.21
N ASP A 450 -29.22 0.78 -20.59
CA ASP A 450 -29.77 0.68 -21.95
C ASP A 450 -28.96 1.47 -22.99
N LEU A 451 -28.14 2.44 -22.56
CA LEU A 451 -27.23 3.18 -23.44
C LEU A 451 -25.97 2.39 -23.79
N LEU A 452 -25.69 1.30 -23.07
CA LEU A 452 -24.53 0.45 -23.30
C LEU A 452 -24.89 -0.72 -24.21
N SER A 453 -24.16 -0.83 -25.32
CA SER A 453 -24.23 -2.01 -26.17
C SER A 453 -23.70 -3.23 -25.43
N MET A 454 -24.45 -4.35 -25.47
CA MET A 454 -23.97 -5.63 -24.95
C MET A 454 -22.69 -6.04 -25.68
N PRO A 455 -21.54 -6.13 -25.00
CA PRO A 455 -20.29 -6.40 -25.65
C PRO A 455 -20.10 -7.90 -25.87
N SER A 456 -19.31 -8.24 -26.90
CA SER A 456 -18.89 -9.62 -27.14
C SER A 456 -17.41 -9.70 -27.50
N LEU A 457 -16.81 -10.85 -27.22
CA LEU A 457 -15.52 -11.23 -27.78
C LEU A 457 -15.81 -12.05 -29.05
N SER A 458 -15.48 -11.50 -30.21
CA SER A 458 -15.84 -12.06 -31.53
C SER A 458 -14.97 -13.23 -31.99
N LYS A 459 -13.94 -13.60 -31.22
CA LYS A 459 -13.00 -14.66 -31.56
C LYS A 459 -12.77 -15.53 -30.33
N ASN A 460 -12.52 -16.81 -30.53
CA ASN A 460 -12.01 -17.70 -29.50
C ASN A 460 -10.48 -17.62 -29.34
N ILE A 461 -9.77 -17.15 -30.37
CA ILE A 461 -8.31 -16.99 -30.38
C ILE A 461 -7.94 -15.54 -30.70
N TYR A 462 -7.14 -14.95 -29.82
CA TYR A 462 -6.61 -13.59 -29.97
C TYR A 462 -5.09 -13.60 -30.03
N SER A 463 -4.52 -13.18 -31.15
CA SER A 463 -3.09 -12.93 -31.25
C SER A 463 -2.69 -11.78 -30.32
N LEU A 464 -1.71 -12.02 -29.47
CA LEU A 464 -1.22 -11.03 -28.52
C LEU A 464 -0.53 -9.88 -29.25
N LYS A 465 -0.67 -8.71 -28.67
CA LYS A 465 0.09 -7.51 -29.00
C LYS A 465 0.62 -6.91 -27.72
N GLU A 466 1.59 -6.03 -27.85
CA GLU A 466 2.08 -5.26 -26.72
C GLU A 466 0.94 -4.47 -26.07
N LEU A 467 1.02 -4.38 -24.76
CA LEU A 467 0.08 -3.66 -23.92
C LEU A 467 0.89 -2.99 -22.84
N ASP A 468 0.80 -1.67 -22.73
CA ASP A 468 1.60 -0.90 -21.79
C ASP A 468 0.76 -0.39 -20.63
N LEU A 469 0.77 -1.07 -19.49
CA LEU A 469 -0.03 -0.63 -18.35
C LEU A 469 0.57 0.58 -17.60
N ASN A 470 1.69 1.15 -18.06
CA ASN A 470 2.30 2.38 -17.55
C ASN A 470 2.03 3.61 -18.44
N LYS A 471 0.86 3.63 -19.10
CA LYS A 471 0.57 4.64 -20.13
C LYS A 471 0.60 6.10 -19.67
N PHE A 472 0.12 6.38 -18.46
CA PHE A 472 0.01 7.74 -17.97
C PHE A 472 1.37 8.22 -17.49
N ASP A 473 1.80 9.35 -18.04
CA ASP A 473 2.97 10.08 -17.57
C ASP A 473 2.52 11.18 -16.59
N ARG A 474 3.40 12.13 -16.28
CA ARG A 474 3.11 13.21 -15.32
C ARG A 474 2.01 14.16 -15.79
N ASP A 475 1.86 14.29 -17.10
CA ASP A 475 0.91 15.23 -17.71
C ASP A 475 -0.53 14.68 -17.66
N GLU A 476 -0.72 13.40 -17.33
CA GLU A 476 -2.02 12.74 -17.21
C GLU A 476 -2.38 12.37 -15.75
N VAL A 477 -1.92 13.16 -14.78
CA VAL A 477 -2.09 12.85 -13.35
C VAL A 477 -3.56 12.71 -12.93
N GLU A 478 -4.48 13.44 -13.58
CA GLU A 478 -5.91 13.34 -13.30
C GLU A 478 -6.46 11.97 -13.70
N PHE A 479 -6.05 11.41 -14.83
CA PHE A 479 -6.49 10.08 -15.26
C PHE A 479 -5.91 8.97 -14.37
N LEU A 480 -4.72 9.19 -13.84
CA LEU A 480 -4.14 8.31 -12.84
C LEU A 480 -4.93 8.33 -11.51
N GLN A 481 -5.37 9.50 -11.07
CA GLN A 481 -6.22 9.63 -9.88
C GLN A 481 -7.60 8.99 -10.11
N LEU A 482 -8.18 9.17 -11.31
CA LEU A 482 -9.40 8.47 -11.71
C LEU A 482 -9.19 6.94 -11.68
N TYR A 483 -8.06 6.45 -12.20
CA TYR A 483 -7.69 5.04 -12.14
C TYR A 483 -7.61 4.54 -10.70
N ALA A 484 -7.00 5.32 -9.80
CA ALA A 484 -6.89 4.97 -8.38
C ALA A 484 -8.27 4.78 -7.74
N LEU A 485 -9.24 5.64 -8.06
CA LEU A 485 -10.62 5.52 -7.58
C LEU A 485 -11.33 4.28 -8.17
N VAL A 486 -11.20 4.05 -9.48
CA VAL A 486 -11.83 2.90 -10.16
C VAL A 486 -11.24 1.57 -9.69
N VAL A 487 -9.91 1.45 -9.60
CA VAL A 487 -9.26 0.21 -9.13
C VAL A 487 -9.51 -0.01 -7.64
N ARG A 488 -9.68 1.05 -6.84
CA ARG A 488 -10.07 0.93 -5.43
C ARG A 488 -11.48 0.36 -5.31
N ALA A 489 -12.44 0.85 -6.09
CA ALA A 489 -13.80 0.31 -6.14
C ALA A 489 -13.78 -1.17 -6.54
N LEU A 490 -13.05 -1.51 -7.60
CA LEU A 490 -12.87 -2.88 -8.09
C LEU A 490 -12.34 -3.80 -7.00
N ARG A 491 -11.21 -3.45 -6.36
CA ARG A 491 -10.56 -4.26 -5.32
C ARG A 491 -11.43 -4.42 -4.07
N LEU A 492 -12.15 -3.38 -3.68
CA LEU A 492 -13.10 -3.47 -2.56
C LEU A 492 -14.23 -4.44 -2.88
N CYS A 493 -14.80 -4.36 -4.08
CA CYS A 493 -15.85 -5.28 -4.52
C CYS A 493 -15.35 -6.73 -4.58
N ASP A 494 -14.15 -6.96 -5.13
CA ASP A 494 -13.53 -8.29 -5.23
C ASP A 494 -13.33 -8.90 -3.83
N GLN A 495 -12.63 -8.17 -2.95
CA GLN A 495 -12.34 -8.62 -1.58
C GLN A 495 -13.62 -8.90 -0.78
N ARG A 496 -14.64 -8.03 -0.89
CA ARG A 496 -15.91 -8.19 -0.17
C ARG A 496 -16.75 -9.35 -0.73
N SER A 497 -16.71 -9.58 -2.05
CA SER A 497 -17.53 -10.63 -2.70
C SER A 497 -17.22 -12.03 -2.20
N VAL A 498 -15.96 -12.31 -1.85
CA VAL A 498 -15.54 -13.59 -1.28
C VAL A 498 -16.19 -13.86 0.09
N GLN A 499 -16.61 -12.80 0.80
CA GLN A 499 -17.26 -12.91 2.11
C GLN A 499 -18.77 -13.18 2.05
N LEU A 500 -19.36 -13.21 0.84
CA LEU A 500 -20.79 -13.49 0.62
C LEU A 500 -21.10 -14.99 0.38
N LEU A 501 -20.06 -15.85 0.30
CA LEU A 501 -20.14 -17.26 -0.14
C LEU A 501 -20.18 -18.31 0.99
#